data_AF-A0A212KW37-F1
#
_entry.id   AF-A0A212KW37-F1
#
_cell.length_a   1.000
_cell.length_b   1.000
_cell.length_c   1.000
_cell.angle_alpha   90.00
_cell.angle_beta   90.00
_cell.angle_gamma   90.00
#
_symmetry.space_group_name_H-M   'P 1'
#
loop_
_entity.id
_entity.type
_entity.pdbx_description
1 polymer ?
#
loop_
_entity_poly.entity_id
_entity_poly.type
_entity_poly.pdbx_seq_one_letter_code
_entity_poly.pdbx_strand_id
1 'polypeptide(L)'
;MILDIFSWSAIAILSVSYWFQIWRIHVHREVRDLSLIYHVLLAVGFGILAVTALMEGSLKFLVKQIATTIPVAVIIGQILYHRDDRWHDDVQSNCVRCGEEMEDDWVCCPFCSKSIDASEKNNKNKFENPDQAA
;
A
#
# COMPACT_ATOMS: atom_id res chain seq x y z
N MET A 1 20.54 -32.32 -8.01
CA MET A 1 20.23 -32.41 -6.56
C MET A 1 20.54 -31.12 -5.81
N ILE A 2 21.80 -30.73 -5.60
CA ILE A 2 22.11 -29.50 -4.82
C ILE A 2 21.50 -28.24 -5.48
N LEU A 3 21.66 -28.10 -6.80
CA LEU A 3 21.09 -26.97 -7.56
C LEU A 3 19.55 -26.92 -7.51
N ASP A 4 18.90 -28.08 -7.49
CA ASP A 4 17.44 -28.15 -7.39
C ASP A 4 16.96 -27.63 -6.03
N ILE A 5 17.63 -28.05 -4.95
CA ILE A 5 17.32 -27.61 -3.59
C ILE A 5 17.47 -26.09 -3.49
N PHE A 6 18.56 -25.51 -3.99
CA PHE A 6 18.74 -24.05 -4.00
C PHE A 6 17.65 -23.33 -4.81
N SER A 7 17.25 -23.88 -5.95
CA SER A 7 16.19 -23.30 -6.78
C SER A 7 14.85 -23.27 -6.05
N TRP A 8 14.46 -24.37 -5.40
CA TRP A 8 13.22 -24.45 -4.61
C TRP A 8 13.25 -23.55 -3.38
N SER A 9 14.38 -23.49 -2.67
CA SER A 9 14.55 -22.58 -1.53
C SER A 9 14.44 -21.12 -1.96
N ALA A 10 15.02 -20.74 -3.10
CA ALA A 10 14.90 -19.38 -3.64
C ALA A 10 13.45 -19.02 -3.95
N ILE A 11 12.68 -19.94 -4.56
CA ILE A 11 11.24 -19.73 -4.82
C ILE A 11 10.47 -19.53 -3.53
N ALA A 12 10.73 -20.35 -2.51
CA ALA A 12 10.07 -20.25 -1.21
C ALA A 12 10.38 -18.90 -0.52
N ILE A 13 11.66 -18.49 -0.48
CA ILE A 13 12.09 -17.23 0.14
C ILE A 13 11.45 -16.03 -0.58
N LEU A 14 11.44 -16.05 -1.92
CA LEU A 14 10.80 -15.00 -2.71
C LEU A 14 9.30 -14.93 -2.43
N SER A 15 8.61 -16.07 -2.42
CA SER A 15 7.17 -16.14 -2.13
C SER A 15 6.83 -15.56 -0.76
N VAL A 16 7.60 -15.88 0.28
CA VAL A 16 7.40 -15.35 1.63
C VAL A 16 7.66 -13.84 1.67
N SER A 17 8.70 -13.38 0.98
CA SER A 17 9.05 -11.95 0.90
C SER A 17 7.93 -11.13 0.27
N TYR A 18 7.33 -11.64 -0.81
CA TYR A 18 6.19 -10.99 -1.45
C TYR A 18 4.93 -10.99 -0.57
N TRP A 19 4.67 -12.08 0.16
CA TRP A 19 3.54 -12.13 1.10
C TRP A 19 3.68 -11.08 2.21
N PHE A 20 4.91 -10.87 2.70
CA PHE A 20 5.20 -9.83 3.69
C PHE A 20 4.93 -8.42 3.13
N GLN A 21 5.23 -8.17 1.85
CA GLN A 21 4.90 -6.91 1.17
C GLN A 21 3.38 -6.70 1.06
N ILE A 22 2.63 -7.74 0.67
CA ILE A 22 1.15 -7.68 0.59
C ILE A 22 0.55 -7.40 1.97
N TRP A 23 1.04 -8.07 3.01
CA TRP A 23 0.57 -7.87 4.38
C TRP A 23 0.83 -6.45 4.87
N ARG A 24 2.02 -5.92 4.64
CA ARG A 24 2.39 -4.52 4.90
C ARG A 24 1.44 -3.53 4.24
N ILE A 25 1.14 -3.71 2.95
CA ILE A 25 0.22 -2.85 2.19
C ILE A 25 -1.20 -2.94 2.76
N HIS A 26 -1.66 -4.15 3.09
CA HIS A 26 -2.99 -4.35 3.66
C HIS A 26 -3.17 -3.69 5.03
N VAL A 27 -2.15 -3.78 5.90
CA VAL A 27 -2.20 -3.24 7.26
C VAL A 27 -2.05 -1.73 7.26
N HIS A 28 -1.09 -1.18 6.49
CA HIS A 28 -0.84 0.25 6.50
C HIS A 28 -1.81 1.00 5.60
N ARG A 29 -2.23 0.45 4.45
CA ARG A 29 -3.01 1.16 3.41
C ARG A 29 -2.24 2.32 2.73
N GLU A 30 -0.91 2.38 2.86
CA GLU A 30 -0.03 3.32 2.11
C GLU A 30 0.12 2.77 0.69
N VAL A 31 -0.80 3.16 -0.20
CA VAL A 31 -0.70 2.84 -1.63
C VAL A 31 -0.24 4.02 -2.50
N ARG A 32 -0.15 5.23 -1.92
CA ARG A 32 0.17 6.47 -2.67
C ARG A 32 1.61 6.49 -3.21
N ASP A 33 2.56 5.98 -2.44
CA ASP A 33 3.98 5.97 -2.84
C ASP A 33 4.34 4.77 -3.73
N LEU A 34 3.38 3.87 -3.96
CA LEU A 34 3.60 2.68 -4.77
C LEU A 34 3.28 2.95 -6.24
N SER A 35 4.31 2.93 -7.10
CA SER A 35 4.14 3.16 -8.53
C SER A 35 3.34 2.03 -9.20
N LEU A 36 2.11 2.31 -9.60
CA LEU A 36 1.25 1.38 -10.34
C LEU A 36 1.92 0.94 -11.66
N ILE A 37 2.54 1.90 -12.37
CA ILE A 37 3.18 1.65 -13.67
C ILE A 37 4.28 0.59 -13.54
N TYR A 38 5.08 0.68 -12.47
CA TYR A 38 6.13 -0.29 -12.20
C TYR A 38 5.56 -1.71 -12.05
N HIS A 39 4.48 -1.86 -11.28
CA HIS A 39 3.86 -3.16 -11.04
C HIS A 39 3.18 -3.72 -12.30
N VAL A 40 2.58 -2.86 -13.12
CA VAL A 40 2.01 -3.25 -14.42
C VAL A 40 3.10 -3.74 -15.38
N LEU A 41 4.22 -3.03 -15.48
CA LEU A 41 5.35 -3.47 -16.30
C LEU A 41 5.94 -4.80 -15.82
N LEU A 42 6.03 -4.99 -14.50
CA LEU A 42 6.43 -6.28 -13.92
C LEU A 42 5.45 -7.40 -14.28
N ALA A 43 4.15 -7.16 -14.17
CA ALA A 43 3.13 -8.15 -14.52
C ALA A 43 3.22 -8.56 -16.00
N VAL A 44 3.43 -7.59 -16.89
CA VAL A 44 3.65 -7.87 -18.32
C VAL A 44 4.92 -8.68 -18.54
N GLY A 45 6.04 -8.31 -17.89
CA GLY A 45 7.29 -9.04 -17.97
C GLY A 45 7.17 -10.50 -17.51
N PHE A 46 6.53 -10.73 -16.36
CA PHE A 46 6.28 -12.09 -15.87
C PHE A 46 5.30 -12.86 -16.75
N GLY A 47 4.30 -12.19 -17.34
CA GLY A 47 3.39 -12.78 -18.31
C GLY A 47 4.13 -13.31 -19.54
N ILE A 48 5.06 -12.54 -20.10
CA ILE A 48 5.90 -12.98 -21.23
C ILE A 48 6.75 -14.20 -20.82
N LEU A 49 7.41 -14.15 -19.66
CA LEU A 49 8.22 -15.26 -19.17
C LEU A 49 7.40 -16.53 -18.89
N ALA A 50 6.14 -16.38 -18.44
CA ALA A 50 5.22 -17.50 -18.25
C ALA A 50 4.85 -18.16 -19.58
N VAL A 51 4.59 -17.38 -20.63
CA VAL A 51 4.34 -17.92 -21.98
C VAL A 51 5.56 -18.68 -22.50
N THR A 52 6.76 -18.12 -22.34
CA THR A 52 8.00 -18.82 -22.71
C THR A 52 8.15 -20.12 -21.93
N ALA A 53 7.84 -20.14 -20.63
CA ALA A 53 7.88 -21.34 -19.80
C ALA A 53 6.94 -22.45 -20.30
N LEU A 54 5.74 -22.07 -20.77
CA LEU A 54 4.78 -23.00 -21.35
C LEU A 54 5.29 -23.59 -22.65
N MET A 55 5.90 -22.76 -23.52
CA MET A 55 6.49 -23.23 -24.77
C MET A 55 7.67 -24.18 -24.53
N GLU A 56 8.46 -23.93 -23.49
CA GLU A 56 9.62 -24.74 -23.13
C GLU A 56 9.26 -26.02 -22.36
N GLY A 57 7.99 -26.16 -21.92
CA GLY A 57 7.49 -27.34 -21.20
C GLY A 57 8.11 -27.53 -19.82
N SER A 58 8.74 -26.50 -19.25
CA SER A 58 9.54 -26.62 -18.04
C SER A 58 8.70 -26.32 -16.78
N LEU A 59 8.24 -27.37 -16.10
CA LEU A 59 7.37 -27.24 -14.91
C LEU A 59 7.98 -26.36 -13.81
N LYS A 60 9.29 -26.48 -13.55
CA LYS A 60 9.98 -25.68 -12.51
C LYS A 60 9.95 -24.19 -12.82
N PHE A 61 10.13 -23.83 -14.09
CA PHE A 61 10.11 -22.43 -14.50
C PHE A 61 8.68 -21.89 -14.47
N LEU A 62 7.70 -22.69 -14.90
CA LEU A 62 6.27 -22.32 -14.82
C LEU A 62 5.83 -22.05 -13.38
N VAL A 63 6.15 -22.95 -12.44
CA VAL A 63 5.81 -22.78 -11.01
C VAL A 63 6.44 -21.50 -10.46
N LYS A 64 7.69 -21.20 -10.82
CA LYS A 64 8.35 -19.96 -10.44
C LYS A 64 7.60 -18.73 -10.96
N GLN A 65 7.17 -18.73 -12.22
CA GLN A 65 6.44 -17.61 -12.79
C GLN A 65 5.06 -17.44 -12.14
N ILE A 66 4.37 -18.52 -11.81
CA ILE A 66 3.09 -18.46 -11.09
C ILE A 66 3.30 -17.85 -9.69
N ALA A 67 4.32 -18.31 -8.97
CA ALA A 67 4.65 -17.83 -7.62
C ALA A 67 5.03 -16.34 -7.58
N THR A 68 5.54 -15.76 -8.67
CA THR A 68 5.85 -14.32 -8.77
C THR A 68 4.71 -13.50 -9.37
N THR A 69 3.94 -14.05 -10.30
CA THR A 69 2.85 -13.33 -10.98
C THR A 69 1.66 -13.13 -10.05
N ILE A 70 1.31 -14.13 -9.23
CA ILE A 70 0.17 -14.03 -8.30
C ILE A 70 0.34 -12.86 -7.33
N PRO A 71 1.47 -12.72 -6.59
CA PRO A 71 1.63 -11.60 -5.67
C PRO A 71 1.57 -10.24 -6.35
N VAL A 72 2.19 -10.10 -7.53
CA VAL A 72 2.15 -8.83 -8.28
C VAL A 72 0.73 -8.50 -8.70
N ALA A 73 -0.06 -9.48 -9.16
CA ALA A 73 -1.47 -9.27 -9.50
C ALA A 73 -2.29 -8.85 -8.28
N VAL A 74 -2.05 -9.46 -7.11
CA VAL A 74 -2.69 -9.07 -5.84
C VAL A 74 -2.31 -7.64 -5.46
N ILE A 75 -1.03 -7.25 -5.56
CA ILE A 75 -0.57 -5.88 -5.29
C ILE A 75 -1.26 -4.89 -6.22
N ILE A 76 -1.32 -5.16 -7.53
CA ILE A 76 -2.04 -4.30 -8.49
C ILE A 76 -3.52 -4.18 -8.09
N GLY A 77 -4.16 -5.28 -7.74
CA GLY A 77 -5.55 -5.29 -7.26
C GLY A 77 -5.74 -4.43 -6.01
N GLN A 78 -4.84 -4.52 -5.04
CA GLN A 78 -4.86 -3.68 -3.82
C GLN A 78 -4.65 -2.21 -4.14
N ILE A 79 -3.72 -1.85 -5.03
CA ILE A 79 -3.52 -0.46 -5.46
C ILE A 79 -4.79 0.08 -6.11
N LEU A 80 -5.44 -0.71 -6.97
CA LEU A 80 -6.67 -0.29 -7.66
C LEU A 80 -7.85 -0.15 -6.69
N TYR A 81 -8.00 -1.08 -5.74
CA TYR A 81 -9.08 -1.07 -4.77
C TYR A 81 -8.94 0.08 -3.75
N HIS A 82 -7.74 0.31 -3.25
CA HIS A 82 -7.45 1.36 -2.26
C HIS A 82 -7.02 2.69 -2.92
N ARG A 83 -7.16 2.84 -4.24
CA ARG A 83 -6.77 4.08 -4.94
C ARG A 83 -7.53 5.30 -4.42
N ASP A 84 -8.78 5.10 -4.05
CA ASP A 84 -9.70 6.13 -3.58
C ASP A 84 -9.83 6.14 -2.05
N ASP A 85 -9.22 5.17 -1.36
CA ASP A 85 -9.16 5.16 0.10
C ASP A 85 -8.19 6.24 0.54
N ARG A 86 -8.74 7.33 1.08
CA ARG A 86 -7.95 8.34 1.77
C ARG A 86 -7.55 7.74 3.10
N TRP A 87 -6.29 7.29 3.17
CA TRP A 87 -5.69 7.03 4.46
C TRP A 87 -5.67 8.36 5.22
N HIS A 88 -6.62 8.48 6.16
CA HIS A 88 -6.80 9.40 7.28
C HIS A 88 -8.26 9.91 7.47
N ASP A 89 -9.26 9.17 7.01
CA ASP A 89 -10.67 9.62 7.09
C ASP A 89 -11.30 9.67 8.50
N ASP A 90 -10.63 9.20 9.56
CA ASP A 90 -11.28 9.12 10.88
C ASP A 90 -10.92 10.27 11.83
N VAL A 91 -9.76 10.92 11.65
CA VAL A 91 -9.28 12.01 12.55
C VAL A 91 -8.31 12.94 11.80
N GLN A 92 -8.73 13.56 10.70
CA GLN A 92 -8.00 14.72 10.18
C GLN A 92 -8.87 15.96 10.24
N SER A 93 -8.39 16.94 10.99
CA SER A 93 -9.06 18.22 11.08
C SER A 93 -8.90 18.98 9.77
N ASN A 94 -9.96 19.01 8.95
CA ASN A 94 -10.01 19.94 7.82
C ASN A 94 -9.76 21.36 8.33
N CYS A 95 -8.97 22.13 7.58
CA CYS A 95 -8.76 23.53 7.90
C CYS A 95 -10.12 24.26 7.89
N VAL A 96 -10.52 24.84 9.02
CA VAL A 96 -11.83 25.52 9.21
C VAL A 96 -12.06 26.62 8.16
N ARG A 97 -11.00 27.16 7.58
CA ARG A 97 -11.05 28.32 6.69
C ARG A 97 -11.06 27.97 5.21
N CYS A 98 -10.18 27.07 4.76
CA CYS A 98 -10.07 26.73 3.34
C CYS A 98 -10.66 25.36 3.01
N GLY A 99 -11.03 24.55 4.02
CA GLY A 99 -11.62 23.22 3.82
C GLY A 99 -10.64 22.16 3.35
N GLU A 100 -9.36 22.49 3.23
CA GLU A 100 -8.32 21.55 2.79
C GLU A 100 -7.87 20.65 3.94
N GLU A 101 -7.49 19.42 3.58
CA GLU A 101 -6.97 18.40 4.52
C GLU A 101 -5.69 18.91 5.19
N MET A 102 -5.60 18.74 6.51
CA MET A 102 -4.49 19.22 7.33
C MET A 102 -4.15 18.18 8.39
N GLU A 103 -2.86 17.90 8.55
CA GLU A 103 -2.38 17.03 9.61
C GLU A 103 -2.54 17.73 10.97
N ASP A 104 -2.95 16.98 12.00
CA ASP A 104 -3.23 17.54 13.33
C ASP A 104 -2.00 18.17 14.02
N ASP A 105 -0.80 17.76 13.62
CA ASP A 105 0.46 18.29 14.15
C ASP A 105 0.84 19.64 13.53
N TRP A 106 0.16 20.07 12.47
CA TRP A 106 0.52 21.29 11.78
C TRP A 106 -0.03 22.49 12.54
N VAL A 107 0.86 23.47 12.77
CA VAL A 107 0.49 24.73 13.42
C VAL A 107 -0.13 25.68 12.40
N CYS A 108 0.27 25.57 11.12
CA CYS A 108 -0.17 26.42 10.03
C CYS A 108 -0.61 25.58 8.83
N CYS A 109 -1.75 25.93 8.23
CA CYS A 109 -2.20 25.34 6.97
C CYS A 109 -1.26 25.78 5.82
N PRO A 110 -0.76 24.87 4.96
CA PRO A 110 0.19 25.23 3.89
C PRO A 110 -0.50 25.95 2.73
N PHE A 111 -1.82 25.79 2.60
CA PHE A 111 -2.60 26.28 1.47
C PHE A 111 -3.09 27.71 1.70
N CYS A 112 -3.43 28.05 2.94
CA CYS A 112 -3.88 29.41 3.30
C CYS A 112 -2.91 30.17 4.22
N SER A 113 -1.80 29.54 4.63
CA SER A 113 -0.74 30.11 5.48
C SER A 113 -1.23 30.66 6.82
N LYS A 114 -2.39 30.21 7.31
CA LYS A 114 -2.94 30.65 8.60
C LYS A 114 -2.70 29.62 9.69
N SER A 115 -2.30 30.13 10.85
CA SER A 115 -2.13 29.34 12.06
C SER A 115 -3.48 28.96 12.64
N ILE A 116 -3.60 27.72 13.12
CA ILE A 116 -4.72 27.30 13.94
C ILE A 116 -4.45 27.84 15.35
N ASP A 117 -5.33 28.70 15.88
CA ASP A 117 -5.21 29.15 17.26
C ASP A 117 -5.45 27.97 18.21
N ALA A 118 -4.59 27.80 19.22
CA ALA A 118 -4.66 26.70 20.19
C ALA A 118 -6.00 26.61 20.95
N SER A 119 -6.82 27.67 20.93
CA SER A 119 -8.16 27.71 21.51
C SER A 119 -9.20 26.92 20.69
N GLU A 120 -9.02 26.75 19.37
CA GLU A 120 -9.93 25.95 18.54
C GLU A 120 -9.70 24.43 18.71
N LYS A 121 -8.45 24.00 18.95
CA LYS A 121 -8.14 22.58 19.21
C LYS A 121 -8.82 22.05 20.48
N ASN A 122 -8.90 22.87 21.54
CA ASN A 122 -9.56 22.48 22.79
C ASN A 122 -11.10 22.37 22.67
N ASN A 123 -11.72 23.09 21.74
CA ASN A 123 -13.18 23.08 21.59
C ASN A 123 -13.66 21.88 20.75
N LYS A 124 -12.88 21.42 19.75
CA LYS A 124 -13.16 20.18 19.01
C LYS A 124 -13.05 18.93 19.90
N ASN A 125 -11.96 18.80 20.67
CA ASN A 125 -11.79 17.68 21.61
C ASN A 125 -12.91 17.56 22.66
N LYS A 126 -13.58 18.67 23.00
CA LYS A 126 -14.70 18.70 23.95
C LYS A 126 -16.02 18.19 23.36
N PHE A 127 -16.19 18.20 22.04
CA PHE A 127 -17.41 17.72 21.37
C PHE A 127 -17.28 16.28 20.87
N GLU A 128 -16.06 15.79 20.60
CA GLU A 128 -15.82 14.42 20.14
C GLU A 128 -15.59 13.40 21.28
N ASN A 129 -15.43 13.85 22.54
CA ASN A 129 -15.31 12.95 23.69
C ASN A 129 -16.15 13.42 24.89
N PRO A 130 -17.46 13.10 24.93
CA PRO A 130 -18.32 13.44 26.06
C PRO A 130 -17.97 12.70 27.37
N ASP A 131 -17.10 11.70 27.33
CA ASP A 131 -16.78 10.84 28.48
C ASP A 131 -15.66 11.39 29.37
N GLN A 132 -15.03 12.51 29.02
CA GLN A 132 -13.95 13.14 29.82
C GLN A 132 -14.42 14.30 30.71
N ALA A 133 -15.74 14.50 30.86
CA ALA A 133 -16.32 15.57 31.68
C ALA A 133 -17.03 15.07 32.95
N ALA A 134 -16.45 14.06 33.62
CA ALA A 134 -16.89 13.57 34.93
C ALA A 134 -15.79 13.74 36.00
#